data_AF-A0A843KF48-F1
#
_entry.id   AF-A0A843KF48-F1
#
_cell.length_a   1.000
_cell.length_b   1.000
_cell.length_c   1.000
_cell.angle_alpha   90.00
_cell.angle_beta   90.00
_cell.angle_gamma   90.00
#
_symmetry.space_group_name_H-M   'P 1'
#
loop_
_entity.id
_entity.type
_entity.pdbx_description
1 polymer ?
#
loop_
_entity_poly.entity_id
_entity_poly.type
_entity_poly.pdbx_seq_one_letter_code
_entity_poly.pdbx_strand_id
1 'polypeptide(L)'
;MKLLYAAALMLMMSAVAMAAPDSQQFGPYMVSFDLDADYQVQVAEPMESEIGTVYSIALFIDNSTGASIAVAEYAEQTDATLNMHKTLNTMSLMLQGFNSTDVQDMTIDGKDGFLITAEPFQAAAEAPSNIYKAMYWMDSEDFGPVSAGTTSVTITSTYPSDVTEGLLSSLSIAKGEAPAMATATGGQVFPPE
;
A
#
# COMPACT_ATOMS: atom_id res chain seq x y z
N MET A 1 1.12 -59.10 -21.10
CA MET A 1 1.19 -57.63 -21.30
C MET A 1 -0.23 -57.08 -21.25
N LYS A 2 -0.44 -55.90 -20.64
CA LYS A 2 -1.73 -55.27 -20.29
C LYS A 2 -2.23 -55.59 -18.88
N LEU A 3 -1.57 -55.08 -17.84
CA LEU A 3 -2.20 -54.74 -16.54
C LEU A 3 -1.23 -54.04 -15.57
N LEU A 4 -0.34 -53.18 -16.08
CA LEU A 4 0.65 -52.47 -15.25
C LEU A 4 0.80 -50.96 -15.59
N TYR A 5 -0.18 -50.37 -16.28
CA TYR A 5 -0.10 -48.96 -16.74
C TYR A 5 -1.25 -48.07 -16.23
N ALA A 6 -1.79 -48.33 -15.04
CA ALA A 6 -2.91 -47.55 -14.49
C ALA A 6 -2.62 -46.93 -13.11
N ALA A 7 -1.36 -46.82 -12.69
CA ALA A 7 -0.99 -46.31 -11.37
C ALA A 7 -0.13 -45.03 -11.38
N ALA A 8 0.13 -44.43 -12.55
CA ALA A 8 1.14 -43.37 -12.68
C ALA A 8 0.62 -42.00 -13.16
N LEU A 9 -0.69 -41.79 -13.30
CA LEU A 9 -1.23 -40.55 -13.88
C LEU A 9 -2.34 -39.88 -13.06
N MET A 10 -2.39 -40.13 -11.76
CA MET A 10 -3.44 -39.57 -10.90
C MET A 10 -2.91 -39.15 -9.53
N LEU A 11 -1.70 -38.59 -9.49
CA LEU A 11 -1.09 -38.00 -8.30
C LEU A 11 -0.79 -36.53 -8.54
N MET A 12 -1.87 -35.76 -8.37
CA MET A 12 -1.90 -34.44 -7.74
C MET A 12 -0.78 -33.47 -8.15
N MET A 13 -0.98 -32.82 -9.30
CA MET A 13 -0.62 -31.40 -9.36
C MET A 13 -1.67 -30.66 -8.53
N SER A 14 -1.44 -30.59 -7.22
CA SER A 14 -2.05 -29.59 -6.36
C SER A 14 -1.48 -28.25 -6.79
N ALA A 15 -1.93 -27.73 -7.93
CA ALA A 15 -1.79 -26.33 -8.23
C ALA A 15 -2.60 -25.63 -7.15
N VAL A 16 -1.93 -25.18 -6.10
CA VAL A 16 -2.46 -24.12 -5.25
C VAL A 16 -2.71 -23.01 -6.25
N ALA A 17 -3.98 -22.77 -6.59
CA ALA A 17 -4.36 -21.59 -7.34
C ALA A 17 -4.07 -20.43 -6.38
N MET A 18 -2.82 -19.97 -6.38
CA MET A 18 -2.48 -18.67 -5.81
C MET A 18 -3.36 -17.71 -6.58
N ALA A 19 -4.31 -17.08 -5.90
CA ALA A 19 -5.03 -15.95 -6.48
C ALA A 19 -3.96 -15.00 -7.02
N ALA A 20 -4.11 -14.57 -8.28
CA ALA A 20 -3.19 -13.56 -8.79
C ALA A 20 -3.35 -12.32 -7.90
N PRO A 21 -2.26 -11.70 -7.43
CA PRO A 21 -2.35 -10.48 -6.63
C PRO A 21 -3.22 -9.45 -7.36
N ASP A 22 -4.13 -8.83 -6.62
CA ASP A 22 -4.88 -7.70 -7.13
C ASP A 22 -3.91 -6.58 -7.49
N SER A 23 -4.20 -5.88 -8.59
CA SER A 23 -3.35 -4.81 -9.09
C SER A 23 -4.18 -3.58 -9.45
N GLN A 24 -3.73 -2.41 -9.02
CA GLN A 24 -4.43 -1.14 -9.21
C GLN A 24 -3.44 -0.05 -9.62
N GLN A 25 -3.87 0.79 -10.58
CA GLN A 25 -3.10 1.96 -10.97
C GLN A 25 -3.64 3.21 -10.28
N PHE A 26 -2.75 4.04 -9.74
CA PHE A 26 -3.08 5.35 -9.15
C PHE A 26 -1.94 6.33 -9.42
N GLY A 27 -2.25 7.41 -10.15
CA GLY A 27 -1.21 8.28 -10.70
C GLY A 27 -0.21 7.51 -11.59
N PRO A 28 1.12 7.74 -11.43
CA PRO A 28 2.16 7.01 -12.16
C PRO A 28 2.54 5.66 -11.50
N TYR A 29 1.80 5.22 -10.49
CA TYR A 29 2.11 4.01 -9.73
C TYR A 29 1.16 2.87 -10.08
N MET A 30 1.73 1.67 -10.16
CA MET A 30 1.02 0.40 -10.09
C MET A 30 1.29 -0.19 -8.72
N VAL A 31 0.24 -0.46 -7.95
CA VAL A 31 0.33 -1.28 -6.75
C VAL A 31 -0.20 -2.67 -7.05
N SER A 32 0.48 -3.68 -6.54
CA SER A 32 0.00 -5.06 -6.49
C SER A 32 0.00 -5.53 -5.03
N PHE A 33 -1.03 -6.26 -4.61
CA PHE A 33 -1.16 -6.80 -3.27
C PHE A 33 -2.07 -8.03 -3.26
N ASP A 34 -2.03 -8.82 -2.19
CA ASP A 34 -3.00 -9.86 -1.89
C ASP A 34 -3.74 -9.47 -0.61
N LEU A 35 -5.07 -9.33 -0.70
CA LEU A 35 -5.90 -8.88 0.39
C LEU A 35 -7.09 -9.83 0.54
N ASP A 36 -7.09 -10.59 1.63
CA ASP A 36 -8.16 -11.54 1.97
C ASP A 36 -9.39 -10.81 2.55
N ALA A 37 -10.02 -9.98 1.71
CA ALA A 37 -11.22 -9.21 2.04
C ALA A 37 -12.02 -8.83 0.79
N ASP A 38 -13.34 -8.67 0.93
CA ASP A 38 -14.19 -8.09 -0.11
C ASP A 38 -14.18 -6.55 0.00
N TYR A 39 -13.27 -5.89 -0.70
CA TYR A 39 -13.08 -4.43 -0.63
C TYR A 39 -13.54 -3.70 -1.90
N GLN A 40 -13.77 -2.40 -1.76
CA GLN A 40 -13.94 -1.45 -2.85
C GLN A 40 -12.71 -0.56 -3.00
N VAL A 41 -12.40 -0.20 -4.24
CA VAL A 41 -11.27 0.67 -4.58
C VAL A 41 -11.74 2.09 -4.81
N GLN A 42 -11.08 3.06 -4.19
CA GLN A 42 -11.20 4.48 -4.52
C GLN A 42 -9.82 5.09 -4.76
N VAL A 43 -9.60 5.59 -5.96
CA VAL A 43 -8.40 6.36 -6.30
C VAL A 43 -8.69 7.84 -6.10
N ALA A 44 -7.83 8.53 -5.35
CA ALA A 44 -7.95 9.96 -5.15
C ALA A 44 -7.24 10.74 -6.26
N GLU A 45 -7.72 11.96 -6.53
CA GLU A 45 -6.98 12.91 -7.36
C GLU A 45 -5.63 13.26 -6.70
N PRO A 46 -4.56 13.46 -7.48
CA PRO A 46 -3.26 13.85 -6.94
C PRO A 46 -3.34 15.14 -6.12
N MET A 47 -2.69 15.14 -4.96
CA MET A 47 -2.55 16.32 -4.13
C MET A 47 -1.21 16.99 -4.40
N GLU A 48 -1.22 18.08 -5.16
CA GLU A 48 -0.03 18.84 -5.53
C GLU A 48 0.25 19.98 -4.53
N SER A 49 1.53 20.23 -4.26
CA SER A 49 2.00 21.32 -3.41
C SER A 49 3.43 21.71 -3.78
N GLU A 50 3.95 22.78 -3.18
CA GLU A 50 5.36 23.19 -3.37
C GLU A 50 6.36 22.15 -2.88
N ILE A 51 5.99 21.33 -1.88
CA ILE A 51 6.86 20.30 -1.30
C ILE A 51 6.88 18.98 -2.09
N GLY A 52 5.90 18.78 -2.98
CA GLY A 52 5.73 17.52 -3.69
C GLY A 52 4.28 17.19 -4.06
N THR A 53 4.11 15.98 -4.59
CA THR A 53 2.80 15.42 -5.00
C THR A 53 2.50 14.14 -4.23
N VAL A 54 1.27 14.01 -3.74
CA VAL A 54 0.80 12.76 -3.11
C VAL A 54 -0.23 12.09 -4.00
N TYR A 55 -0.01 10.81 -4.29
CA TYR A 55 -0.94 9.92 -4.96
C TYR A 55 -1.49 8.92 -3.95
N SER A 56 -2.80 8.66 -3.93
CA SER A 56 -3.37 7.72 -2.98
C SER A 56 -4.52 6.89 -3.53
N ILE A 57 -4.65 5.71 -2.94
CA ILE A 57 -5.71 4.74 -3.16
C ILE A 57 -6.23 4.28 -1.80
N ALA A 58 -7.54 4.11 -1.69
CA ALA A 58 -8.21 3.52 -0.54
C ALA A 58 -8.88 2.20 -0.94
N LEU A 59 -8.77 1.23 -0.05
CA LEU A 59 -9.37 -0.10 -0.12
C LEU A 59 -10.32 -0.18 1.08
N PHE A 60 -11.64 -0.14 0.88
CA PHE A 60 -12.59 -0.07 2.00
C PHE A 60 -13.64 -1.18 1.90
N ILE A 61 -13.95 -1.81 3.03
CA ILE A 61 -15.10 -2.73 3.16
C ILE A 61 -16.35 -1.91 3.51
N ASP A 62 -16.18 -0.95 4.42
CA ASP A 62 -17.23 -0.05 4.89
C ASP A 62 -16.63 1.31 5.32
N ASN A 63 -17.41 2.13 6.01
CA ASN A 63 -17.00 3.48 6.42
C ASN A 63 -15.97 3.51 7.57
N SER A 64 -15.70 2.40 8.24
CA SER A 64 -14.76 2.32 9.38
C SER A 64 -13.62 1.32 9.16
N THR A 65 -13.77 0.40 8.20
CA THR A 65 -12.84 -0.70 7.93
C THR A 65 -12.24 -0.57 6.53
N GLY A 66 -10.93 -0.35 6.47
CA GLY A 66 -10.21 -0.25 5.21
C GLY A 66 -8.70 -0.09 5.37
N ALA A 67 -8.03 0.12 4.26
CA ALA A 67 -6.65 0.58 4.18
C ALA A 67 -6.52 1.73 3.19
N SER A 68 -5.59 2.63 3.43
CA SER A 68 -5.12 3.61 2.45
C SER A 68 -3.65 3.38 2.18
N ILE A 69 -3.26 3.53 0.91
CA ILE A 69 -1.89 3.48 0.44
C ILE A 69 -1.63 4.84 -0.22
N ALA A 70 -0.62 5.55 0.24
CA ALA A 70 -0.24 6.85 -0.27
C ALA A 70 1.24 6.84 -0.64
N VAL A 71 1.55 7.34 -1.84
CA VAL A 71 2.92 7.57 -2.31
C VAL A 71 3.14 9.07 -2.41
N ALA A 72 4.12 9.57 -1.68
CA ALA A 72 4.54 10.97 -1.71
C ALA A 72 5.83 11.11 -2.52
N GLU A 73 5.78 11.87 -3.61
CA GLU A 73 6.93 12.33 -4.37
C GLU A 73 7.33 13.72 -3.92
N TYR A 74 8.49 13.85 -3.28
CA TYR A 74 9.03 15.11 -2.80
C TYR A 74 9.80 15.83 -3.91
N ALA A 75 9.67 17.15 -3.99
CA ALA A 75 10.37 17.97 -4.97
C ALA A 75 11.89 18.03 -4.75
N GLU A 76 12.33 17.81 -3.50
CA GLU A 76 13.73 17.84 -3.08
C GLU A 76 14.08 16.60 -2.24
N GLN A 77 15.37 16.31 -2.11
CA GLN A 77 15.84 15.27 -1.19
C GLN A 77 15.37 15.55 0.23
N THR A 78 14.70 14.56 0.81
CA THR A 78 14.12 14.62 2.15
C THR A 78 14.82 13.61 3.05
N ASP A 79 14.95 13.93 4.33
CA ASP A 79 15.49 13.00 5.33
C ASP A 79 14.63 11.72 5.39
N ALA A 80 15.25 10.60 5.02
CA ALA A 80 14.63 9.29 4.94
C ALA A 80 14.93 8.40 6.16
N THR A 81 15.59 8.95 7.19
CA THR A 81 16.03 8.19 8.36
C THR A 81 14.83 7.64 9.13
N LEU A 82 14.63 6.33 9.11
CA LEU A 82 13.41 5.70 9.62
C LEU A 82 13.11 6.03 11.09
N ASN A 83 14.11 6.13 11.96
CA ASN A 83 13.89 6.44 13.38
C ASN A 83 13.25 7.82 13.61
N MET A 84 13.57 8.80 12.76
CA MET A 84 12.93 10.11 12.80
C MET A 84 11.46 9.98 12.41
N HIS A 85 11.16 9.24 11.33
CA HIS A 85 9.79 8.98 10.87
C HIS A 85 8.96 8.18 11.87
N LYS A 86 9.52 7.18 12.56
CA LYS A 86 8.83 6.47 13.66
C LYS A 86 8.35 7.46 14.70
N THR A 87 9.24 8.34 15.17
CA THR A 87 8.94 9.34 16.20
C THR A 87 7.84 10.29 15.72
N LEU A 88 7.98 10.86 14.51
CA LEU A 88 6.99 11.77 13.95
C LEU A 88 5.62 11.10 13.74
N ASN A 89 5.60 9.86 13.27
CA ASN A 89 4.36 9.14 13.01
C ASN A 89 3.65 8.72 14.32
N THR A 90 4.40 8.29 15.35
CA THR A 90 3.85 8.06 16.70
C THR A 90 3.25 9.35 17.28
N MET A 91 3.94 10.49 17.15
CA MET A 91 3.40 11.79 17.60
C MET A 91 2.16 12.19 16.79
N SER A 92 2.15 11.96 15.48
CA SER A 92 1.00 12.23 14.61
C SER A 92 -0.23 11.44 15.04
N LEU A 93 -0.07 10.14 15.31
CA LEU A 93 -1.14 9.27 15.82
C LEU A 93 -1.64 9.74 17.20
N MET A 94 -0.73 10.16 18.08
CA MET A 94 -1.08 10.75 19.38
C MET A 94 -1.97 11.99 19.23
N LEU A 95 -1.61 12.90 18.32
CA LEU A 95 -2.41 14.10 18.03
C LEU A 95 -3.77 13.79 17.41
N GLN A 96 -3.90 12.64 16.75
CA GLN A 96 -5.16 12.13 16.20
C GLN A 96 -6.00 11.35 17.21
N GLY A 97 -5.55 11.21 18.46
CA GLY A 97 -6.30 10.55 19.54
C GLY A 97 -5.97 9.06 19.73
N PHE A 98 -4.85 8.58 19.19
CA PHE A 98 -4.41 7.20 19.31
C PHE A 98 -3.16 7.07 20.18
N ASN A 99 -3.11 6.04 21.01
CA ASN A 99 -1.92 5.64 21.75
C ASN A 99 -1.18 4.56 20.98
N SER A 100 0.09 4.79 20.63
CA SER A 100 0.93 3.73 20.05
C SER A 100 1.21 2.66 21.10
N THR A 101 0.90 1.42 20.76
CA THR A 101 1.11 0.24 21.63
C THR A 101 2.34 -0.55 21.21
N ASP A 102 2.72 -0.51 19.94
CA ASP A 102 3.92 -1.13 19.41
C ASP A 102 4.50 -0.35 18.21
N VAL A 103 5.82 -0.44 18.04
CA VAL A 103 6.56 0.08 16.89
C VAL A 103 7.62 -0.94 16.51
N GLN A 104 7.44 -1.57 15.35
CA GLN A 104 8.28 -2.67 14.88
C GLN A 104 8.97 -2.31 13.57
N ASP A 105 10.25 -2.65 13.47
CA ASP A 105 10.99 -2.65 12.19
C ASP A 105 10.60 -3.88 11.36
N MET A 106 10.36 -3.67 10.07
CA MET A 106 10.01 -4.74 9.14
C MET A 106 10.43 -4.42 7.72
N THR A 107 10.40 -5.42 6.84
CA THR A 107 10.60 -5.24 5.41
C THR A 107 9.25 -5.13 4.70
N ILE A 108 9.07 -4.10 3.88
CA ILE A 108 7.85 -3.85 3.09
C ILE A 108 8.29 -3.61 1.65
N ASP A 109 7.72 -4.33 0.67
CA ASP A 109 8.10 -4.24 -0.75
C ASP A 109 9.64 -4.39 -0.98
N GLY A 110 10.27 -5.25 -0.17
CA GLY A 110 11.72 -5.47 -0.21
C GLY A 110 12.57 -4.30 0.33
N LYS A 111 11.96 -3.29 0.97
CA LYS A 111 12.63 -2.13 1.56
C LYS A 111 12.52 -2.15 3.07
N ASP A 112 13.51 -1.56 3.74
CA ASP A 112 13.42 -1.33 5.18
C ASP A 112 12.33 -0.31 5.49
N GLY A 113 11.48 -0.66 6.44
CA GLY A 113 10.37 0.16 6.89
C GLY A 113 10.00 -0.17 8.33
N PHE A 114 8.86 0.34 8.76
CA PHE A 114 8.33 0.06 10.08
C PHE A 114 6.81 0.00 10.07
N LEU A 115 6.25 -0.65 11.09
CA LEU A 115 4.84 -0.70 11.41
C LEU A 115 4.61 -0.16 12.81
N ILE A 116 3.66 0.76 12.94
CA ILE A 116 3.13 1.24 14.22
C ILE A 116 1.75 0.62 14.41
N THR A 117 1.54 0.00 15.56
CA THR A 117 0.22 -0.38 16.04
C THR A 117 -0.23 0.63 17.06
N ALA A 118 -1.47 1.13 16.95
CA ALA A 118 -2.03 2.08 17.88
C ALA A 118 -3.51 1.80 18.17
N GLU A 119 -3.93 2.18 19.37
CA GLU A 119 -5.29 2.01 19.86
C GLU A 119 -5.89 3.39 20.18
N PRO A 120 -7.20 3.62 20.00
CA PRO A 120 -7.82 4.89 20.39
C PRO A 120 -7.74 5.12 21.90
N PHE A 121 -7.51 6.36 22.35
CA PHE A 121 -7.46 6.67 23.80
C PHE A 121 -8.74 6.31 24.54
N GLN A 122 -9.87 6.35 23.83
CA GLN A 122 -11.17 5.93 24.33
C GLN A 122 -11.77 4.95 23.34
N ALA A 123 -12.08 3.75 23.82
CA ALA A 123 -12.79 2.77 23.02
C ALA A 123 -14.19 3.31 22.69
N ALA A 124 -14.52 3.36 21.40
CA ALA A 124 -15.88 3.59 20.92
C ALA A 124 -16.42 2.27 20.38
N ALA A 125 -17.68 1.95 20.69
CA ALA A 125 -18.29 0.65 20.38
C ALA A 125 -18.35 0.33 18.88
N GLU A 126 -18.23 1.34 18.00
CA GLU A 126 -18.30 1.20 16.54
C GLU A 126 -17.01 1.66 15.82
N ALA A 127 -15.93 1.93 16.56
CA ALA A 127 -14.64 2.29 15.97
C ALA A 127 -13.74 1.05 15.87
N PRO A 128 -12.87 0.97 14.84
CA PRO A 128 -11.86 -0.08 14.77
C PRO A 128 -10.99 -0.04 16.02
N SER A 129 -10.74 -1.22 16.59
CA SER A 129 -10.00 -1.36 17.84
C SER A 129 -8.57 -0.85 17.69
N ASN A 130 -7.96 -1.09 16.52
CA ASN A 130 -6.58 -0.71 16.24
C ASN A 130 -6.51 0.05 14.92
N ILE A 131 -5.52 0.94 14.84
CA ILE A 131 -5.01 1.48 13.58
C ILE A 131 -3.56 1.04 13.42
N TYR A 132 -3.25 0.61 12.21
CA TYR A 132 -1.92 0.19 11.78
C TYR A 132 -1.38 1.23 10.83
N LYS A 133 -0.17 1.72 11.08
CA LYS A 133 0.50 2.67 10.19
C LYS A 133 1.88 2.16 9.83
N ALA A 134 2.08 1.85 8.56
CA ALA A 134 3.35 1.43 8.02
C ALA A 134 3.94 2.48 7.09
N MET A 135 5.27 2.52 7.03
CA MET A 135 5.98 3.47 6.18
C MET A 135 7.33 2.91 5.73
N TYR A 136 7.67 3.18 4.48
CA TYR A 136 9.00 2.91 3.91
C TYR A 136 9.34 3.94 2.84
N TRP A 137 10.60 3.95 2.42
CA TRP A 137 11.10 4.76 1.30
C TRP A 137 11.43 3.87 0.12
N MET A 138 10.94 4.21 -1.07
CA MET A 138 11.20 3.42 -2.29
C MET A 138 12.66 3.55 -2.75
N ASP A 139 13.22 4.75 -2.56
CA ASP A 139 14.47 5.22 -3.15
C ASP A 139 15.48 5.76 -2.12
N SER A 140 15.36 5.37 -0.85
CA SER A 140 16.29 5.80 0.20
C SER A 140 17.73 5.38 -0.11
N GLU A 141 18.65 6.31 0.07
CA GLU A 141 20.11 6.10 0.03
C GLU A 141 20.73 6.46 1.38
N ASP A 142 21.65 5.61 1.85
CA ASP A 142 22.29 5.76 3.15
C ASP A 142 23.57 6.60 3.08
N PHE A 143 23.69 7.57 3.99
CA PHE A 143 24.85 8.45 4.15
C PHE A 143 25.50 8.30 5.54
N GLY A 144 25.42 7.10 6.12
CA GLY A 144 25.93 6.78 7.45
C GLY A 144 24.82 6.82 8.50
N PRO A 145 24.81 7.77 9.46
CA PRO A 145 23.77 7.84 10.49
C PRO A 145 22.43 8.40 9.99
N VAL A 146 22.40 8.90 8.76
CA VAL A 146 21.23 9.50 8.11
C VAL A 146 21.06 8.90 6.72
N SER A 147 19.83 8.92 6.23
CA SER A 147 19.50 8.57 4.84
C SER A 147 18.67 9.67 4.19
N ALA A 148 18.63 9.69 2.86
CA ALA A 148 17.81 10.62 2.10
C ALA A 148 17.08 9.92 0.96
N GLY A 149 15.88 10.40 0.63
CA GLY A 149 15.05 9.86 -0.44
C GLY A 149 14.12 10.93 -1.02
N THR A 150 13.44 10.59 -2.10
CA THR A 150 12.45 11.49 -2.75
C THR A 150 11.08 10.85 -2.87
N THR A 151 10.94 9.56 -2.60
CA THR A 151 9.66 8.85 -2.73
C THR A 151 9.37 8.00 -1.49
N SER A 152 8.37 8.40 -0.70
CA SER A 152 7.92 7.64 0.46
C SER A 152 6.57 6.98 0.22
N VAL A 153 6.34 5.86 0.89
CA VAL A 153 5.05 5.17 0.91
C VAL A 153 4.54 5.12 2.33
N THR A 154 3.30 5.50 2.54
CA THR A 154 2.58 5.36 3.81
C THR A 154 1.36 4.48 3.60
N ILE A 155 1.22 3.45 4.43
CA ILE A 155 0.03 2.61 4.48
C ILE A 155 -0.64 2.82 5.83
N THR A 156 -1.94 3.08 5.83
CA THR A 156 -2.74 3.16 7.07
C THR A 156 -3.89 2.18 6.97
N SER A 157 -4.05 1.28 7.92
CA SER A 157 -5.09 0.26 7.90
C SER A 157 -5.86 0.17 9.22
N THR A 158 -7.15 -0.10 9.10
CA THR A 158 -8.06 -0.47 10.19
C THR A 158 -8.58 -1.90 10.05
N TYR A 159 -8.01 -2.69 9.12
CA TYR A 159 -8.28 -4.11 9.01
C TYR A 159 -7.79 -4.88 10.24
N PRO A 160 -8.28 -6.12 10.48
CA PRO A 160 -7.65 -7.04 11.42
C PRO A 160 -6.14 -7.20 11.19
N SER A 161 -5.39 -7.57 12.23
CA SER A 161 -3.92 -7.65 12.18
C SER A 161 -3.42 -8.60 11.09
N ASP A 162 -4.04 -9.77 10.99
CA ASP A 162 -3.72 -10.80 10.00
C ASP A 162 -3.93 -10.33 8.56
N VAL A 163 -5.03 -9.63 8.30
CA VAL A 163 -5.32 -9.02 6.99
C VAL A 163 -4.32 -7.89 6.68
N THR A 164 -3.96 -7.09 7.68
CA THR A 164 -2.95 -6.02 7.55
C THR A 164 -1.57 -6.59 7.25
N GLU A 165 -1.15 -7.63 7.96
CA GLU A 165 0.12 -8.32 7.74
C GLU A 165 0.16 -8.99 6.35
N GLY A 166 -0.95 -9.58 5.92
CA GLY A 166 -1.12 -10.10 4.55
C GLY A 166 -0.94 -9.02 3.49
N LEU A 167 -1.58 -7.86 3.67
CA LEU A 167 -1.41 -6.70 2.79
C LEU A 167 0.05 -6.26 2.73
N LEU A 168 0.69 -6.03 3.88
CA LEU A 168 2.07 -5.51 3.92
C LEU A 168 3.11 -6.50 3.37
N SER A 169 2.90 -7.80 3.57
CA SER A 169 3.83 -8.85 3.10
C SER A 169 3.72 -9.14 1.60
N SER A 170 2.57 -8.85 0.99
CA SER A 170 2.31 -9.05 -0.44
C SER A 170 2.44 -7.77 -1.26
N LEU A 171 2.49 -6.60 -0.61
CA LEU A 171 2.55 -5.29 -1.24
C LEU A 171 3.78 -5.16 -2.14
N SER A 172 3.54 -4.73 -3.37
CA SER A 172 4.58 -4.20 -4.24
C SER A 172 4.11 -2.95 -4.97
N ILE A 173 4.95 -1.92 -5.00
CA ILE A 173 4.65 -0.67 -5.69
C ILE A 173 5.76 -0.39 -6.69
N ALA A 174 5.38 -0.26 -7.96
CA ALA A 174 6.27 0.11 -9.03
C ALA A 174 5.80 1.41 -9.69
N LYS A 175 6.74 2.32 -9.96
CA LYS A 175 6.50 3.44 -10.87
C LYS A 175 6.48 2.87 -12.29
N GLY A 176 5.33 2.90 -12.93
CA GLY A 176 5.13 2.41 -14.29
C GLY A 176 4.76 3.56 -15.22
N GLU A 177 5.24 3.55 -16.46
CA GLU A 177 4.75 4.48 -17.47
C GLU A 177 3.23 4.36 -17.51
N ALA A 178 2.52 5.45 -17.18
CA ALA A 178 1.09 5.53 -17.45
C ALA A 178 0.90 5.04 -18.88
N PRO A 179 -0.05 4.11 -19.17
CA PRO A 179 -0.40 3.84 -20.54
C PRO A 179 -0.71 5.21 -21.14
N ALA A 180 0.12 5.64 -22.09
CA ALA A 180 -0.04 6.89 -22.80
C ALA A 180 -1.53 6.95 -23.12
N MET A 181 -2.22 7.94 -22.56
CA MET A 181 -3.64 8.15 -22.83
C MET A 181 -3.81 7.87 -24.30
N ALA A 182 -4.62 6.85 -24.63
CA ALA A 182 -4.93 6.56 -26.01
C ALA A 182 -5.26 7.90 -26.63
N THR A 183 -4.36 8.36 -27.51
CA THR A 183 -4.59 9.57 -28.27
C THR A 183 -5.97 9.34 -28.87
N ALA A 184 -6.91 10.22 -28.52
CA ALA A 184 -8.22 10.22 -29.12
C ALA A 184 -8.05 10.58 -30.60
N THR A 185 -7.53 9.64 -31.38
CA THR A 185 -7.62 9.60 -32.83
C THR A 185 -9.04 9.17 -33.15
N GLY A 186 -9.93 10.13 -32.93
CA GLY A 186 -11.37 10.01 -33.12
C GLY A 186 -11.93 11.41 -33.16
N GLY A 187 -11.40 12.24 -34.07
CA GLY A 187 -12.01 13.52 -34.42
C GLY A 187 -13.44 13.28 -34.90
N GLN A 188 -14.41 13.37 -33.98
CA GLN A 188 -15.78 13.62 -34.34
C GLN A 188 -15.89 15.10 -34.69
N VAL A 189 -15.86 15.35 -35.99
CA VAL A 189 -16.30 16.62 -36.58
C VAL A 189 -17.79 16.75 -36.28
N PHE A 190 -18.15 17.68 -35.40
CA PHE A 190 -19.55 18.10 -35.28
C PHE A 190 -19.93 18.88 -36.56
N PRO A 191 -21.01 18.51 -37.27
CA PRO A 191 -21.54 19.36 -38.33
C PRO A 191 -22.19 20.61 -37.71
N PRO A 192 -22.14 21.77 -38.40
CA PRO A 192 -22.70 23.01 -37.89
C PRO A 192 -24.23 23.00 -37.98
N GLU A 193 -24.88 23.54 -36.94
CA GLU A 193 -26.19 24.19 -37.02
C GLU A 193 -26.06 25.66 -36.59
#